data_AF-A0A952Y418-F1
#
_entry.id   AF-A0A952Y418-F1
#
_cell.length_a   1.000
_cell.length_b   1.000
_cell.length_c   1.000
_cell.angle_alpha   90.00
_cell.angle_beta   90.00
_cell.angle_gamma   90.00
#
_symmetry.space_group_name_H-M   'P 1'
#
loop_
_entity.id
_entity.type
_entity.pdbx_description
1 polymer ?
#
loop_
_entity_poly.entity_id
_entity_poly.type
_entity_poly.pdbx_seq_one_letter_code
_entity_poly.pdbx_strand_id
1 'polypeptide(L)'
;MKMVKSLILGTAVAFAASAGAQAADLPVKAKPVGYVKICPQYGPGFYYIPGTDICLKVGGLVFAEAGYYASGAITSLTFGPTWSRDDTDLQWRSRGYISLDARQNTAYGTLRSYILGGFEQRDTSATNAITTGAFIQYAFIQFAGFTAGTANSFFDFGVNYQVISVASNPWNWANVFAYTANLGNGLSATISLEEQTTSALGSPATIQQESPAIVGNIRLDQAWGSAQVMAATYQQRFHGAVRDDWGWAVGAGIEIKLPMLGAGDTIKFVAVTAEGATEYTGLSGSPYGGIGGVTLGYAGGVAGTVLVTDYAGGVAGTQTDASSVMVQFRHFWTPTLRSSFHAGYNEAYNLNAGGFGGVQVVQYGHSLAWSPVKDLTLALDVLYTEIDANNVETDRLATWFRITRTF
;
A
#
# COMPACT_ATOMS: atom_id res chain seq x y z
N MET A 1 2.30 -41.38 67.87
CA MET A 1 0.92 -41.84 67.58
C MET A 1 0.92 -42.56 66.24
N LYS A 2 0.60 -43.87 66.27
CA LYS A 2 -0.24 -44.67 65.35
C LYS A 2 -0.24 -44.33 63.85
N MET A 3 -0.22 -45.24 62.88
CA MET A 3 -0.10 -46.70 62.78
C MET A 3 -0.18 -47.00 61.26
N VAL A 4 0.69 -47.87 60.73
CA VAL A 4 0.39 -49.04 59.85
C VAL A 4 -0.45 -48.82 58.57
N LYS A 5 0.10 -49.18 57.39
CA LYS A 5 -0.31 -50.39 56.61
C LYS A 5 0.43 -50.52 55.26
N SER A 6 1.23 -51.59 55.18
CA SER A 6 1.72 -52.29 53.99
C SER A 6 0.59 -53.07 53.29
N LEU A 7 0.64 -53.26 51.95
CA LEU A 7 0.58 -54.59 51.29
C LEU A 7 0.63 -54.55 49.73
N ILE A 8 1.65 -55.23 49.18
CA ILE A 8 1.63 -56.32 48.14
C ILE A 8 0.93 -56.05 46.80
N LEU A 9 1.67 -55.97 45.67
CA LEU A 9 2.13 -57.05 44.76
C LEU A 9 1.03 -57.76 43.95
N GLY A 10 1.19 -57.75 42.62
CA GLY A 10 0.84 -58.88 41.76
C GLY A 10 -0.31 -58.67 40.78
N THR A 11 0.00 -58.52 39.49
CA THR A 11 -0.54 -59.39 38.41
C THR A 11 0.16 -59.07 37.09
N ALA A 12 1.09 -59.95 36.71
CA ALA A 12 1.50 -60.16 35.34
C ALA A 12 0.45 -61.04 34.66
N VAL A 13 -0.04 -60.64 33.49
CA VAL A 13 -0.80 -61.52 32.59
C VAL A 13 0.06 -61.74 31.36
N ALA A 14 0.65 -62.93 31.29
CA ALA A 14 1.21 -63.48 30.08
C ALA A 14 0.05 -64.02 29.22
N PHE A 15 -0.13 -63.46 28.02
CA PHE A 15 -0.86 -64.12 26.94
C PHE A 15 0.14 -64.44 25.83
N ALA A 16 0.43 -65.72 25.67
CA ALA A 16 1.08 -66.27 24.48
C ALA A 16 0.14 -67.34 23.91
N ALA A 17 -0.38 -67.10 22.70
CA ALA A 17 -0.76 -68.15 21.75
C ALA A 17 -1.01 -67.50 20.38
N SER A 18 -0.16 -67.90 19.43
CA SER A 18 -0.20 -67.62 18.00
C SER A 18 -1.45 -68.21 17.31
N ALA A 19 -2.06 -67.45 16.39
CA ALA A 19 -2.59 -67.96 15.10
C ALA A 19 -3.27 -66.83 14.31
N GLY A 20 -2.95 -66.72 13.02
CA GLY A 20 -3.75 -65.96 12.04
C GLY A 20 -3.11 -64.66 11.58
N ALA A 21 -2.16 -64.77 10.64
CA ALA A 21 -2.01 -63.72 9.64
C ALA A 21 -3.34 -63.60 8.88
N GLN A 22 -4.19 -62.67 9.29
CA GLN A 22 -5.27 -62.18 8.44
C GLN A 22 -4.64 -61.11 7.55
N ALA A 23 -4.25 -61.54 6.34
CA ALA A 23 -4.16 -60.62 5.24
C ALA A 23 -5.56 -60.04 5.03
N ALA A 24 -5.83 -58.90 5.65
CA ALA A 24 -6.93 -58.04 5.25
C ALA A 24 -6.52 -57.47 3.90
N ASP A 25 -6.99 -58.13 2.85
CA ASP A 25 -7.01 -57.62 1.49
C ASP A 25 -7.67 -56.24 1.55
N LEU A 26 -6.88 -55.19 1.36
CA LEU A 26 -7.33 -53.82 1.48
C LEU A 26 -8.25 -53.57 0.28
N PRO A 27 -9.56 -53.39 0.47
CA PRO A 27 -10.45 -53.23 -0.65
C PRO A 27 -10.17 -51.87 -1.27
N VAL A 28 -9.97 -51.90 -2.58
CA VAL A 28 -9.96 -50.76 -3.50
C VAL A 28 -8.71 -49.89 -3.37
N LYS A 29 -7.79 -50.09 -4.33
CA LYS A 29 -7.00 -49.06 -5.00
C LYS A 29 -7.48 -47.67 -4.61
N ALA A 30 -6.87 -47.09 -3.57
CA ALA A 30 -7.18 -45.74 -3.16
C ALA A 30 -7.10 -44.89 -4.44
N LYS A 31 -8.22 -44.27 -4.82
CA LYS A 31 -8.23 -43.26 -5.89
C LYS A 31 -7.01 -42.38 -5.60
N PRO A 32 -6.06 -42.20 -6.53
CA PRO A 32 -4.84 -41.46 -6.23
C PRO A 32 -5.25 -40.14 -5.59
N VAL A 33 -5.02 -40.03 -4.30
CA VAL A 33 -5.34 -38.81 -3.57
C VAL A 33 -4.23 -37.87 -4.01
N GLY A 34 -4.57 -36.93 -4.88
CA GLY A 34 -3.65 -35.90 -5.34
C GLY A 34 -3.34 -34.97 -4.17
N TYR A 35 -2.47 -35.41 -3.26
CA TYR A 35 -1.97 -34.55 -2.21
C TYR A 35 -1.05 -33.50 -2.81
N VAL A 36 -1.25 -32.26 -2.43
CA VAL A 36 -0.30 -31.20 -2.77
C VAL A 36 0.93 -31.38 -1.88
N LYS A 37 2.09 -31.58 -2.49
CA LYS A 37 3.35 -31.77 -1.77
C LYS A 37 3.79 -30.45 -1.15
N ILE A 38 4.20 -30.45 0.11
CA ILE A 38 4.78 -29.26 0.77
C ILE A 38 6.10 -28.90 0.08
N CYS A 39 6.33 -27.61 -0.18
CA CYS A 39 7.62 -27.09 -0.63
C CYS A 39 8.33 -26.35 0.51
N PRO A 40 9.23 -27.02 1.25
CA PRO A 40 9.86 -26.41 2.43
C PRO A 40 10.91 -25.36 2.07
N GLN A 41 11.44 -25.36 0.85
CA GLN A 41 12.56 -24.50 0.44
C GLN A 41 12.25 -23.00 0.59
N TYR A 42 11.00 -22.59 0.36
CA TYR A 42 10.58 -21.19 0.43
C TYR A 42 9.81 -20.85 1.72
N GLY A 43 9.78 -21.78 2.68
CA GLY A 43 9.16 -21.60 3.99
C GLY A 43 7.71 -22.07 4.07
N PRO A 44 7.03 -21.80 5.20
CA PRO A 44 5.69 -22.30 5.47
C PRO A 44 4.64 -21.71 4.51
N GLY A 45 3.67 -22.55 4.14
CA GLY A 45 2.56 -22.18 3.26
C GLY A 45 2.86 -22.34 1.76
N PHE A 46 4.07 -22.76 1.38
CA PHE A 46 4.40 -23.11 0.01
C PHE A 46 4.13 -24.59 -0.28
N TYR A 47 3.56 -24.85 -1.45
CA TYR A 47 3.27 -26.19 -1.94
C TYR A 47 3.72 -26.32 -3.40
N TYR A 48 4.15 -27.50 -3.81
CA TYR A 48 4.51 -27.75 -5.21
C TYR A 48 3.26 -27.76 -6.09
N ILE A 49 3.34 -27.06 -7.23
CA ILE A 49 2.36 -27.22 -8.30
C ILE A 49 2.54 -28.63 -8.88
N PRO A 50 1.48 -29.46 -8.95
CA PRO A 50 1.58 -30.85 -9.39
C PRO A 50 2.30 -30.99 -10.75
N GLY A 51 3.28 -31.89 -10.82
CA GLY A 51 4.05 -32.14 -12.04
C GLY A 51 5.18 -31.14 -12.32
N THR A 52 5.46 -30.21 -11.40
CA THR A 52 6.52 -29.21 -11.54
C THR A 52 7.41 -29.13 -10.30
N ASP A 53 8.54 -28.44 -10.41
CA ASP A 53 9.42 -28.00 -9.32
C ASP A 53 9.07 -26.58 -8.81
N ILE A 54 7.95 -26.02 -9.27
CA ILE A 54 7.49 -24.67 -8.89
C ILE A 54 6.73 -24.76 -7.57
N CYS A 55 7.09 -23.89 -6.63
CA CYS A 55 6.46 -23.76 -5.33
C CYS A 55 5.50 -22.58 -5.34
N LEU A 56 4.23 -22.82 -5.03
CA LEU A 56 3.17 -21.82 -4.96
C LEU A 56 2.73 -21.62 -3.51
N LYS A 57 2.67 -20.37 -3.08
CA LYS A 57 1.94 -19.95 -1.89
C LYS A 57 0.69 -19.21 -2.31
N VAL A 58 -0.45 -19.68 -1.81
CA VAL A 58 -1.74 -18.99 -1.92
C VAL A 58 -2.02 -18.34 -0.58
N GLY A 59 -2.38 -17.08 -0.60
CA GLY A 59 -2.85 -16.37 0.58
C GLY A 59 -3.83 -15.28 0.17
N GLY A 60 -4.33 -14.54 1.14
CA GLY A 60 -5.22 -13.43 0.85
C GLY A 60 -5.54 -12.61 2.09
N LEU A 61 -6.38 -11.61 1.85
CA LEU A 61 -7.00 -10.87 2.94
C LEU A 61 -8.38 -10.41 2.50
N VAL A 62 -9.29 -10.31 3.47
CA VAL A 62 -10.58 -9.67 3.28
C VAL A 62 -10.71 -8.58 4.33
N PHE A 63 -11.16 -7.40 3.91
CA PHE A 63 -11.58 -6.39 4.85
C PHE A 63 -12.96 -5.84 4.51
N ALA A 64 -13.66 -5.43 5.55
CA ALA A 64 -14.85 -4.62 5.49
C ALA A 64 -14.59 -3.35 6.29
N GLU A 65 -15.06 -2.22 5.78
CA GLU A 65 -14.78 -0.94 6.38
C GLU A 65 -15.89 0.07 6.17
N ALA A 66 -15.97 1.02 7.10
CA ALA A 66 -16.91 2.12 7.08
C ALA A 66 -16.16 3.42 7.42
N GLY A 67 -16.38 4.46 6.61
CA GLY A 67 -15.76 5.76 6.80
C GLY A 67 -16.79 6.87 6.93
N TYR A 68 -16.54 7.85 7.80
CA TYR A 68 -17.37 9.04 7.94
C TYR A 68 -16.57 10.30 7.59
N TYR A 69 -17.13 11.18 6.76
CA TYR A 69 -16.43 12.30 6.09
C TYR A 69 -15.16 11.88 5.37
N ALA A 70 -15.11 10.61 5.00
CA ALA A 70 -13.92 9.99 4.54
C ALA A 70 -14.17 9.60 3.09
N SER A 71 -13.56 10.33 2.17
CA SER A 71 -13.72 10.07 0.74
C SER A 71 -13.02 8.74 0.40
N GLY A 72 -13.81 7.72 0.11
CA GLY A 72 -13.42 6.34 -0.21
C GLY A 72 -12.69 6.18 -1.53
N ALA A 73 -12.47 7.29 -2.22
CA ALA A 73 -11.36 7.49 -3.11
C ALA A 73 -10.78 8.86 -2.78
N ILE A 74 -9.51 8.88 -2.40
CA ILE A 74 -8.66 10.06 -2.26
C ILE A 74 -8.40 10.55 -3.69
N THR A 75 -9.44 11.02 -4.40
CA THR A 75 -9.33 11.45 -5.80
C THR A 75 -10.04 12.78 -6.05
N SER A 76 -10.94 13.18 -5.15
CA SER A 76 -11.54 14.51 -5.14
C SER A 76 -12.06 14.79 -3.74
N LEU A 77 -11.43 15.74 -3.06
CA LEU A 77 -11.93 16.21 -1.78
C LEU A 77 -12.75 17.48 -2.01
N THR A 78 -14.05 17.39 -1.82
CA THR A 78 -14.91 18.58 -1.75
C THR A 78 -14.82 19.12 -0.32
N PHE A 79 -14.39 20.36 -0.18
CA PHE A 79 -14.28 21.06 1.08
C PHE A 79 -15.07 22.38 1.03
N GLY A 80 -15.81 22.68 2.09
CA GLY A 80 -16.67 23.86 2.19
C GLY A 80 -18.00 23.51 2.88
N PRO A 81 -18.81 24.50 3.31
CA PRO A 81 -20.10 24.27 3.95
C PRO A 81 -21.14 23.86 2.90
N THR A 82 -20.92 22.74 2.23
CA THR A 82 -21.99 21.94 1.66
C THR A 82 -22.50 21.08 2.81
N TRP A 83 -23.20 21.72 3.76
CA TRP A 83 -24.02 21.01 4.72
C TRP A 83 -25.37 20.74 4.04
N SER A 84 -25.34 20.03 2.91
CA SER A 84 -26.58 19.62 2.25
C SER A 84 -27.11 18.37 2.94
N ARG A 85 -28.43 18.28 3.09
CA ARG A 85 -29.08 17.03 3.49
C ARG A 85 -28.94 15.93 2.44
N ASP A 86 -28.42 16.28 1.26
CA ASP A 86 -28.20 15.38 0.13
C ASP A 86 -26.80 14.76 0.12
N ASP A 87 -25.89 15.19 1.01
CA ASP A 87 -24.53 14.66 1.07
C ASP A 87 -24.47 13.30 1.78
N THR A 88 -23.78 12.34 1.16
CA THR A 88 -23.56 10.99 1.74
C THR A 88 -22.20 10.95 2.42
N ASP A 89 -22.20 11.26 3.72
CA ASP A 89 -21.00 11.36 4.55
C ASP A 89 -20.49 10.01 5.07
N LEU A 90 -21.35 9.00 5.10
CA LEU A 90 -21.00 7.63 5.50
C LEU A 90 -20.76 6.79 4.24
N GLN A 91 -19.63 6.10 4.21
CA GLN A 91 -19.26 5.23 3.09
C GLN A 91 -18.91 3.83 3.56
N TRP A 92 -19.27 2.84 2.76
CA TRP A 92 -18.92 1.45 2.98
C TRP A 92 -18.00 0.94 1.87
N ARG A 93 -17.02 0.13 2.26
CA ARG A 93 -16.22 -0.64 1.31
C ARG A 93 -15.96 -2.04 1.85
N SER A 94 -16.08 -3.01 0.96
CA SER A 94 -15.66 -4.40 1.18
C SER A 94 -14.67 -4.77 0.09
N ARG A 95 -13.51 -5.33 0.47
CA ARG A 95 -12.49 -5.71 -0.49
C ARG A 95 -11.86 -7.04 -0.11
N GLY A 96 -11.77 -7.94 -1.08
CA GLY A 96 -11.05 -9.20 -0.99
C GLY A 96 -9.83 -9.19 -1.90
N TYR A 97 -8.70 -9.64 -1.39
CA TYR A 97 -7.47 -9.88 -2.15
C TYR A 97 -7.15 -11.36 -2.17
N ILE A 98 -6.61 -11.78 -3.29
CA ILE A 98 -5.99 -13.07 -3.52
C ILE A 98 -4.53 -12.79 -3.90
N SER A 99 -3.62 -13.48 -3.23
CA SER A 99 -2.20 -13.46 -3.52
C SER A 99 -1.72 -14.83 -3.99
N LEU A 100 -0.93 -14.83 -5.06
CA LEU A 100 -0.28 -16.00 -5.63
C LEU A 100 1.22 -15.70 -5.73
N ASP A 101 2.04 -16.39 -4.95
CA ASP A 101 3.50 -16.28 -4.97
C ASP A 101 4.09 -17.60 -5.48
N ALA A 102 4.49 -17.62 -6.74
CA ALA A 102 5.14 -18.77 -7.37
C ALA A 102 6.65 -18.56 -7.39
N ARG A 103 7.42 -19.54 -6.91
CA ARG A 103 8.88 -19.50 -6.85
C ARG A 103 9.49 -20.78 -7.38
N GLN A 104 10.56 -20.63 -8.14
CA GLN A 104 11.34 -21.73 -8.68
C GLN A 104 12.83 -21.44 -8.50
N ASN A 105 13.61 -22.48 -8.17
CA ASN A 105 15.05 -22.33 -8.09
C ASN A 105 15.65 -22.53 -9.47
N THR A 106 16.52 -21.62 -9.89
CA THR A 106 17.19 -21.70 -11.19
C THR A 106 18.70 -21.57 -11.01
N ALA A 107 19.46 -21.79 -12.08
CA ALA A 107 20.91 -21.57 -12.08
C ALA A 107 21.30 -20.11 -11.76
N TYR A 108 20.38 -19.16 -11.92
CA TYR A 108 20.60 -17.71 -11.72
C TYR A 108 19.96 -17.19 -10.43
N GLY A 109 19.56 -18.09 -9.52
CA GLY A 109 18.84 -17.77 -8.29
C GLY A 109 17.33 -18.02 -8.41
N THR A 110 16.56 -17.48 -7.46
CA THR A 110 15.12 -17.68 -7.42
C THR A 110 14.41 -16.87 -8.51
N LEU A 111 13.68 -17.56 -9.39
CA LEU A 111 12.67 -16.95 -10.24
C LEU A 111 11.38 -16.84 -9.43
N ARG A 112 10.82 -15.64 -9.33
CA ARG A 112 9.58 -15.38 -8.61
C ARG A 112 8.55 -14.72 -9.52
N SER A 113 7.33 -15.23 -9.50
CA SER A 113 6.16 -14.58 -10.11
C SER A 113 5.16 -14.30 -9.01
N TYR A 114 4.70 -13.06 -8.91
CA TYR A 114 3.80 -12.63 -7.85
C TYR A 114 2.60 -11.90 -8.41
N ILE A 115 1.40 -12.33 -7.98
CA ILE A 115 0.14 -11.67 -8.28
C ILE A 115 -0.55 -11.33 -6.97
N LEU A 116 -1.02 -10.10 -6.86
CA LEU A 116 -1.95 -9.64 -5.84
C LEU A 116 -3.05 -8.85 -6.52
N GLY A 117 -4.29 -9.30 -6.38
CA GLY A 117 -5.45 -8.63 -6.96
C GLY A 117 -6.72 -9.16 -6.32
N GLY A 118 -7.87 -8.67 -6.76
CA GLY A 118 -9.12 -9.20 -6.25
C GLY A 118 -10.33 -8.37 -6.64
N PHE A 119 -11.29 -8.32 -5.71
CA PHE A 119 -12.60 -7.73 -5.95
C PHE A 119 -12.94 -6.73 -4.87
N GLU A 120 -13.58 -5.65 -5.27
CA GLU A 120 -14.11 -4.67 -4.33
C GLU A 120 -15.57 -4.34 -4.62
N GLN A 121 -16.26 -3.94 -3.56
CA GLN A 121 -17.52 -3.23 -3.59
C GLN A 121 -17.36 -1.97 -2.75
N ARG A 122 -17.72 -0.81 -3.30
CA ARG A 122 -17.67 0.47 -2.59
C ARG A 122 -18.88 1.34 -2.93
N ASP A 123 -19.31 2.11 -1.94
CA ASP A 123 -20.31 3.15 -2.17
C ASP A 123 -19.63 4.41 -2.73
N THR A 124 -20.24 5.05 -3.73
CA THR A 124 -19.79 6.35 -4.23
C THR A 124 -20.67 7.46 -3.68
N SER A 125 -20.10 8.40 -2.92
CA SER A 125 -20.80 9.48 -2.18
C SER A 125 -21.73 10.37 -3.01
N ALA A 126 -21.68 10.33 -4.34
CA ALA A 126 -22.43 11.27 -5.18
C ALA A 126 -23.82 10.78 -5.61
N THR A 127 -24.16 9.49 -5.50
CA THR A 127 -25.38 8.94 -6.17
C THR A 127 -26.09 7.78 -5.46
N ASN A 128 -25.73 7.41 -4.22
CA ASN A 128 -26.18 6.15 -3.60
C ASN A 128 -25.93 4.91 -4.51
N ALA A 129 -24.91 4.99 -5.36
CA ALA A 129 -24.54 3.91 -6.27
C ALA A 129 -23.48 3.02 -5.64
N ILE A 130 -23.71 1.71 -5.76
CA ILE A 130 -22.73 0.68 -5.40
C ILE A 130 -21.88 0.41 -6.63
N THR A 131 -20.57 0.64 -6.52
CA THR A 131 -19.60 0.25 -7.57
C THR A 131 -18.95 -1.07 -7.18
N THR A 132 -18.95 -2.03 -8.10
CA THR A 132 -18.19 -3.28 -7.99
C THR A 132 -17.09 -3.32 -9.03
N GLY A 133 -15.93 -3.86 -8.67
CA GLY A 133 -14.78 -3.90 -9.58
C GLY A 133 -13.85 -5.06 -9.28
N ALA A 134 -13.20 -5.56 -10.33
CA ALA A 134 -12.02 -6.40 -10.22
C ALA A 134 -10.78 -5.53 -10.47
N PHE A 135 -9.70 -5.78 -9.74
CA PHE A 135 -8.47 -4.99 -9.85
C PHE A 135 -7.23 -5.87 -9.66
N ILE A 136 -6.10 -5.39 -10.17
CA ILE A 136 -4.77 -5.94 -9.95
C ILE A 136 -3.98 -4.87 -9.21
N GLN A 137 -3.32 -5.24 -8.11
CA GLN A 137 -2.42 -4.35 -7.35
C GLN A 137 -0.96 -4.66 -7.67
N TYR A 138 -0.59 -5.94 -7.70
CA TYR A 138 0.74 -6.39 -8.11
C TYR A 138 0.62 -7.53 -9.12
N ALA A 139 1.45 -7.50 -10.15
CA ALA A 139 1.57 -8.55 -11.15
C ALA A 139 2.96 -8.46 -11.80
N PHE A 140 3.95 -9.09 -11.20
CA PHE A 140 5.34 -8.95 -11.63
C PHE A 140 6.12 -10.26 -11.62
N ILE A 141 7.22 -10.25 -12.36
CA ILE A 141 8.24 -11.30 -12.40
C ILE A 141 9.55 -10.72 -11.85
N GLN A 142 10.24 -11.46 -10.99
CA GLN A 142 11.58 -11.15 -10.49
C GLN A 142 12.56 -12.26 -10.83
N PHE A 143 13.70 -11.88 -11.39
CA PHE A 143 14.73 -12.81 -11.81
C PHE A 143 16.11 -12.15 -11.86
N ALA A 144 17.09 -12.72 -11.15
CA ALA A 144 18.49 -12.26 -11.21
C ALA A 144 18.70 -10.73 -11.02
N GLY A 145 17.91 -10.10 -10.14
CA GLY A 145 17.92 -8.65 -9.90
C GLY A 145 16.97 -7.84 -10.78
N PHE A 146 16.46 -8.41 -11.87
CA PHE A 146 15.42 -7.78 -12.68
C PHE A 146 14.05 -7.90 -12.02
N THR A 147 13.23 -6.86 -12.17
CA THR A 147 11.79 -6.85 -11.86
C THR A 147 11.03 -6.31 -13.07
N ALA A 148 10.00 -7.01 -13.53
CA ALA A 148 9.16 -6.58 -14.66
C ALA A 148 7.68 -6.82 -14.39
N GLY A 149 6.82 -5.85 -14.70
CA GLY A 149 5.37 -5.92 -14.53
C GLY A 149 4.83 -4.85 -13.58
N THR A 150 3.63 -5.01 -13.05
CA THR A 150 3.02 -4.05 -12.12
C THR A 150 3.55 -4.26 -10.70
N ALA A 151 4.26 -3.29 -10.15
CA ALA A 151 4.82 -3.29 -8.79
C ALA A 151 4.70 -1.89 -8.15
N ASN A 152 5.07 -1.74 -6.88
CA ASN A 152 5.28 -0.40 -6.33
C ASN A 152 6.40 0.31 -7.11
N SER A 153 6.28 1.62 -7.26
CA SER A 153 7.35 2.47 -7.79
C SER A 153 8.61 2.29 -6.94
N PHE A 154 9.77 2.27 -7.59
CA PHE A 154 11.05 2.27 -6.88
C PHE A 154 11.36 3.63 -6.23
N PHE A 155 10.53 4.65 -6.46
CA PHE A 155 10.55 5.88 -5.69
C PHE A 155 10.01 5.68 -4.28
N ASP A 156 9.10 4.72 -4.07
CA ASP A 156 8.44 4.52 -2.79
C ASP A 156 9.39 4.03 -1.69
N PHE A 157 9.21 4.56 -0.49
CA PHE A 157 9.94 4.13 0.69
C PHE A 157 9.06 3.27 1.61
N GLY A 158 8.78 2.03 1.21
CA GLY A 158 8.13 1.01 2.06
C GLY A 158 6.68 1.28 2.46
N VAL A 159 6.11 0.40 3.27
CA VAL A 159 4.69 0.43 3.68
C VAL A 159 4.42 1.50 4.74
N ASN A 160 3.19 1.98 4.81
CA ASN A 160 2.72 2.93 5.82
C ASN A 160 1.94 2.23 6.94
N TYR A 161 1.81 2.86 8.10
CA TYR A 161 1.24 2.28 9.33
C TYR A 161 -0.24 2.59 9.54
N GLN A 162 -0.83 3.37 8.63
CA GLN A 162 -2.19 3.87 8.62
C GLN A 162 -3.16 3.06 7.74
N VAL A 163 -4.45 3.14 8.04
CA VAL A 163 -5.52 2.61 7.18
C VAL A 163 -5.97 3.65 6.15
N ILE A 164 -6.00 4.93 6.54
CA ILE A 164 -6.25 6.09 5.68
C ILE A 164 -4.90 6.69 5.28
N SER A 165 -4.58 6.73 3.99
CA SER A 165 -3.33 7.35 3.53
C SER A 165 -3.36 8.86 3.77
N VAL A 166 -2.27 9.40 4.29
CA VAL A 166 -1.97 10.83 4.16
C VAL A 166 -1.57 11.15 2.72
N ALA A 167 -1.84 12.38 2.30
CA ALA A 167 -1.53 12.91 0.99
C ALA A 167 -0.02 13.08 0.77
N SER A 168 0.80 13.23 1.80
CA SER A 168 2.28 13.32 1.65
C SER A 168 2.94 11.98 1.35
N ASN A 169 2.18 11.00 0.88
CA ASN A 169 2.62 9.66 0.60
C ASN A 169 2.77 9.48 -0.92
N PRO A 170 4.00 9.28 -1.43
CA PRO A 170 4.25 9.09 -2.87
C PRO A 170 3.70 7.77 -3.44
N TRP A 171 2.90 7.02 -2.66
CA TRP A 171 2.61 5.62 -2.92
C TRP A 171 1.92 5.41 -4.26
N ASN A 172 2.66 4.78 -5.16
CA ASN A 172 2.19 4.52 -6.51
C ASN A 172 2.58 3.12 -6.97
N TRP A 173 1.66 2.44 -7.64
CA TRP A 173 1.91 1.17 -8.32
C TRP A 173 1.99 1.50 -9.81
N ALA A 174 3.09 1.09 -10.43
CA ALA A 174 3.39 1.38 -11.81
C ALA A 174 3.76 0.10 -12.54
N ASN A 175 3.60 0.10 -13.87
CA ASN A 175 4.28 -0.89 -14.70
C ASN A 175 5.77 -0.53 -14.75
N VAL A 176 6.60 -1.47 -14.32
CA VAL A 176 8.04 -1.24 -14.16
C VAL A 176 8.87 -2.24 -14.97
N PHE A 177 10.02 -1.76 -15.45
CA PHE A 177 11.18 -2.57 -15.80
C PHE A 177 12.37 -2.07 -14.99
N ALA A 178 12.82 -2.86 -14.03
CA ALA A 178 13.82 -2.45 -13.06
C ALA A 178 14.97 -3.45 -12.94
N TYR A 179 16.13 -2.95 -12.53
CA TYR A 179 17.26 -3.75 -12.09
C TYR A 179 17.76 -3.27 -10.74
N THR A 180 17.80 -4.18 -9.76
CA THR A 180 18.32 -3.94 -8.42
C THR A 180 19.63 -4.69 -8.22
N ALA A 181 20.71 -3.94 -7.98
CA ALA A 181 22.01 -4.46 -7.58
C ALA A 181 22.10 -4.54 -6.04
N ASN A 182 22.43 -5.71 -5.52
CA ASN A 182 22.80 -5.87 -4.10
C ASN A 182 24.30 -5.59 -3.95
N LEU A 183 24.65 -4.54 -3.21
CA LEU A 183 26.03 -4.08 -3.03
C LEU A 183 26.69 -4.65 -1.76
N GLY A 184 25.97 -5.51 -1.03
CA GLY A 184 26.43 -6.12 0.22
C GLY A 184 26.17 -5.24 1.44
N ASN A 185 26.30 -5.82 2.64
CA ASN A 185 26.06 -5.12 3.92
C ASN A 185 24.71 -4.37 3.98
N GLY A 186 23.66 -4.91 3.36
CA GLY A 186 22.34 -4.28 3.34
C GLY A 186 22.21 -3.06 2.42
N LEU A 187 23.26 -2.69 1.68
CA LEU A 187 23.19 -1.65 0.66
C LEU A 187 22.69 -2.24 -0.66
N SER A 188 21.74 -1.57 -1.31
CA SER A 188 21.28 -1.86 -2.65
C SER A 188 21.08 -0.59 -3.46
N ALA A 189 21.15 -0.73 -4.79
CA ALA A 189 20.86 0.35 -5.73
C ALA A 189 19.91 -0.17 -6.80
N THR A 190 18.91 0.62 -7.15
CA THR A 190 17.94 0.28 -8.20
C THR A 190 17.87 1.37 -9.24
N ILE A 191 17.70 0.96 -10.49
CA ILE A 191 17.25 1.81 -11.59
C ILE A 191 16.04 1.15 -12.26
N SER A 192 15.03 1.94 -12.59
CA SER A 192 13.79 1.47 -13.21
C SER A 192 13.28 2.43 -14.29
N LEU A 193 12.58 1.84 -15.25
CA LEU A 193 11.72 2.51 -16.20
C LEU A 193 10.28 2.25 -15.75
N GLU A 194 9.52 3.31 -15.49
CA GLU A 194 8.18 3.23 -14.92
C GLU A 194 7.14 3.93 -15.79
N GLU A 195 5.96 3.34 -15.89
CA GLU A 195 4.79 4.00 -16.47
C GLU A 195 4.37 5.17 -15.58
N GLN A 196 4.01 6.28 -16.22
CA GLN A 196 3.55 7.48 -15.55
C GLN A 196 2.04 7.42 -15.35
N THR A 197 1.55 7.76 -14.17
CA THR A 197 0.11 7.80 -13.89
C THR A 197 -0.39 9.24 -13.77
N THR A 198 -0.14 10.08 -14.77
CA THR A 198 -0.76 11.42 -14.78
C THR A 198 -2.23 11.34 -15.15
N SER A 199 -3.08 11.29 -14.12
CA SER A 199 -4.52 11.52 -14.27
C SER A 199 -4.79 13.02 -14.24
N ALA A 200 -4.85 13.67 -15.40
CA ALA A 200 -5.43 15.01 -15.50
C ALA A 200 -6.94 14.89 -15.27
N LEU A 201 -7.42 15.14 -14.06
CA LEU A 201 -8.85 15.30 -13.81
C LEU A 201 -9.31 16.60 -14.48
N GLY A 202 -10.06 16.47 -15.59
CA GLY A 202 -10.89 17.55 -16.14
C GLY A 202 -10.30 18.42 -17.26
N SER A 203 -9.16 18.09 -17.84
CA SER A 203 -8.64 18.78 -19.04
C SER A 203 -8.52 17.82 -20.24
N PRO A 204 -9.02 18.17 -21.44
CA PRO A 204 -8.84 17.36 -22.66
C PRO A 204 -7.40 17.35 -23.19
N ALA A 205 -6.43 17.93 -22.46
CA ALA A 205 -5.01 17.75 -22.76
C ALA A 205 -4.56 16.37 -22.26
N THR A 206 -4.74 15.35 -23.09
CA THR A 206 -4.09 14.05 -22.92
C THR A 206 -2.58 14.28 -22.84
N ILE A 207 -1.98 14.15 -21.66
CA ILE A 207 -0.53 14.00 -21.51
C ILE A 207 -0.23 12.64 -22.13
N GLN A 208 0.45 12.63 -23.26
CA GLN A 208 0.86 11.38 -23.92
C GLN A 208 2.28 11.06 -23.47
N GLN A 209 2.46 9.88 -22.89
CA GLN A 209 3.76 9.39 -22.47
C GLN A 209 4.50 8.81 -23.69
N GLU A 210 5.55 9.49 -24.15
CA GLU A 210 6.44 8.99 -25.21
C GLU A 210 7.65 8.23 -24.61
N SER A 211 8.04 8.57 -23.38
CA SER A 211 9.13 7.92 -22.64
C SER A 211 8.68 7.45 -21.25
N PRO A 212 9.12 6.27 -20.78
CA PRO A 212 8.95 5.88 -19.38
C PRO A 212 9.63 6.88 -18.45
N ALA A 213 9.11 7.02 -17.23
CA ALA A 213 9.82 7.71 -16.17
C ALA A 213 11.08 6.92 -15.79
N ILE A 214 12.21 7.61 -15.61
CA ILE A 214 13.45 7.01 -15.11
C ILE A 214 13.46 7.25 -13.61
N VAL A 215 13.45 6.17 -12.84
CA VAL A 215 13.44 6.21 -11.39
C VAL A 215 14.67 5.47 -10.86
N GLY A 216 15.28 6.00 -9.81
CA GLY A 216 16.43 5.38 -9.19
C GLY A 216 16.40 5.54 -7.67
N ASN A 217 16.95 4.55 -6.98
CA ASN A 217 17.14 4.65 -5.54
C ASN A 217 18.47 4.02 -5.09
N ILE A 218 18.94 4.49 -3.94
CA ILE A 218 19.94 3.81 -3.12
C ILE A 218 19.31 3.55 -1.77
N ARG A 219 19.32 2.30 -1.34
CA ARG A 219 18.68 1.86 -0.10
C ARG A 219 19.68 1.16 0.80
N LEU A 220 19.60 1.46 2.10
CA LEU A 220 20.39 0.83 3.15
C LEU A 220 19.44 0.18 4.16
N ASP A 221 19.48 -1.14 4.27
CA ASP A 221 18.76 -1.92 5.28
C ASP A 221 19.74 -2.43 6.35
N GLN A 222 19.48 -2.10 7.61
CA GLN A 222 20.35 -2.40 8.74
C GLN A 222 19.55 -2.91 9.95
N ALA A 223 20.26 -3.39 10.98
CA ALA A 223 19.62 -3.83 12.21
C ALA A 223 18.79 -2.73 12.88
N TRP A 224 19.28 -1.47 12.84
CA TRP A 224 18.62 -0.31 13.42
C TRP A 224 17.38 0.15 12.65
N GLY A 225 17.22 -0.24 11.38
CA GLY A 225 16.19 0.33 10.51
C GLY A 225 16.59 0.35 9.04
N SER A 226 16.04 1.29 8.28
CA SER A 226 16.37 1.46 6.87
C SER A 226 16.42 2.93 6.47
N ALA A 227 17.17 3.25 5.42
CA ALA A 227 17.19 4.55 4.78
C ALA A 227 17.18 4.40 3.26
N GLN A 228 16.64 5.39 2.56
CA GLN A 228 16.61 5.45 1.11
C GLN A 228 16.76 6.88 0.64
N VAL A 229 17.53 7.08 -0.43
CA VAL A 229 17.45 8.28 -1.26
C VAL A 229 16.93 7.86 -2.63
N MET A 230 16.01 8.64 -3.18
CA MET A 230 15.38 8.34 -4.45
C MET A 230 15.28 9.57 -5.34
N ALA A 231 15.28 9.35 -6.64
CA ALA A 231 15.08 10.36 -7.65
C ALA A 231 14.25 9.81 -8.80
N ALA A 232 13.46 10.66 -9.42
CA ALA A 232 12.67 10.36 -10.60
C ALA A 232 12.78 11.51 -11.60
N THR A 233 12.73 11.19 -12.88
CA THR A 233 12.63 12.19 -13.94
C THR A 233 11.92 11.63 -15.15
N TYR A 234 11.18 12.47 -15.86
CA TYR A 234 10.48 12.07 -17.07
C TYR A 234 10.20 13.27 -17.97
N GLN A 235 10.03 12.97 -19.25
CA GLN A 235 9.65 13.97 -20.24
C GLN A 235 8.15 14.24 -20.18
N GLN A 236 7.77 15.52 -20.15
CA GLN A 236 6.38 15.95 -20.18
C GLN A 236 6.05 16.45 -21.58
N ARG A 237 5.16 15.75 -22.28
CA ARG A 237 4.72 16.15 -23.62
C ARG A 237 3.21 16.35 -23.66
N PHE A 238 2.80 17.60 -23.81
CA PHE A 238 1.40 17.96 -23.95
C PHE A 238 0.97 17.91 -25.42
N HIS A 239 -0.26 17.47 -25.65
CA HIS A 239 -0.89 17.62 -26.96
C HIS A 239 -0.97 19.11 -27.33
N GLY A 240 -0.18 19.55 -28.32
CA GLY A 240 -0.14 20.94 -28.79
C GLY A 240 0.94 21.83 -28.15
N ALA A 241 1.81 21.31 -27.29
CA ALA A 241 2.95 22.08 -26.77
C ALA A 241 4.03 22.30 -27.84
N VAL A 242 4.67 23.48 -27.77
CA VAL A 242 5.72 23.94 -28.70
C VAL A 242 7.13 23.54 -28.20
N ARG A 243 7.26 23.07 -26.96
CA ARG A 243 8.51 22.59 -26.35
C ARG A 243 8.24 21.42 -25.41
N ASP A 244 9.22 20.52 -25.33
CA ASP A 244 9.29 19.46 -24.33
C ASP A 244 10.02 19.98 -23.09
N ASP A 245 9.44 19.77 -21.91
CA ASP A 245 10.05 20.04 -20.61
C ASP A 245 10.25 18.73 -19.85
N TRP A 246 11.14 18.72 -18.86
CA TRP A 246 11.44 17.56 -18.03
C TRP A 246 11.01 17.81 -16.59
N GLY A 247 10.15 16.94 -16.07
CA GLY A 247 9.82 16.92 -14.65
C GLY A 247 10.86 16.14 -13.86
N TRP A 248 11.08 16.51 -12.61
CA TRP A 248 11.95 15.78 -11.70
C TRP A 248 11.43 15.78 -10.26
N ALA A 249 11.75 14.72 -9.53
CA ALA A 249 11.50 14.62 -8.10
C ALA A 249 12.70 14.00 -7.38
N VAL A 250 12.99 14.47 -6.17
CA VAL A 250 14.01 13.91 -5.29
C VAL A 250 13.42 13.73 -3.91
N GLY A 251 13.70 12.59 -3.29
CA GLY A 251 13.21 12.28 -1.96
C GLY A 251 14.24 11.53 -1.11
N ALA A 252 14.01 11.58 0.19
CA ALA A 252 14.73 10.78 1.16
C ALA A 252 13.78 10.25 2.22
N GLY A 253 14.03 9.01 2.64
CA GLY A 253 13.27 8.32 3.67
C GLY A 253 14.18 7.65 4.69
N ILE A 254 13.78 7.67 5.95
CA ILE A 254 14.42 6.89 7.01
C ILE A 254 13.36 6.26 7.91
N GLU A 255 13.54 5.00 8.24
CA GLU A 255 12.71 4.23 9.17
C GLU A 255 13.61 3.68 10.27
N ILE A 256 13.38 4.08 11.51
CA ILE A 256 14.22 3.74 12.67
C ILE A 256 13.38 2.88 13.61
N LYS A 257 13.91 1.70 13.95
CA LYS A 257 13.34 0.83 14.99
C LYS A 257 13.69 1.40 16.35
N LEU A 258 12.69 1.48 17.23
CA LEU A 258 12.82 2.07 18.56
C LEU A 258 12.59 1.03 19.67
N PRO A 259 13.40 -0.05 19.74
CA PRO A 259 13.18 -1.15 20.67
C PRO A 259 13.27 -0.74 22.14
N MET A 260 13.85 0.45 22.43
CA MET A 260 13.91 1.02 23.77
C MET A 260 12.57 1.56 24.28
N LEU A 261 11.62 1.88 23.39
CA LEU A 261 10.27 2.34 23.76
C LEU A 261 9.29 1.17 23.86
N GLY A 262 9.40 0.22 22.94
CA GLY A 262 8.54 -0.95 22.86
C GLY A 262 9.04 -1.93 21.81
N ALA A 263 8.80 -3.22 22.03
CA ALA A 263 9.18 -4.24 21.06
C ALA A 263 8.33 -4.07 19.78
N GLY A 264 8.99 -3.75 18.67
CA GLY A 264 8.33 -3.51 17.38
C GLY A 264 8.01 -2.04 17.10
N ASP A 265 8.31 -1.13 18.03
CA ASP A 265 8.13 0.30 17.84
C ASP A 265 9.01 0.82 16.70
N THR A 266 8.47 1.74 15.91
CA THR A 266 9.16 2.25 14.74
C THR A 266 8.71 3.68 14.45
N ILE A 267 9.66 4.52 14.05
CA ILE A 267 9.38 5.86 13.51
C ILE A 267 9.90 5.95 12.08
N LYS A 268 9.17 6.64 11.22
CA LYS A 268 9.45 6.80 9.80
C LYS A 268 9.31 8.26 9.42
N PHE A 269 10.26 8.75 8.63
CA PHE A 269 10.27 10.08 8.05
C PHE A 269 10.47 9.94 6.55
N VAL A 270 9.71 10.71 5.77
CA VAL A 270 9.87 10.83 4.31
C VAL A 270 9.74 12.29 3.94
N ALA A 271 10.63 12.79 3.10
CA ALA A 271 10.53 14.12 2.51
C ALA A 271 10.79 14.04 1.01
N VAL A 272 10.03 14.81 0.24
CA VAL A 272 10.09 14.85 -1.22
C VAL A 272 9.98 16.30 -1.69
N THR A 273 10.75 16.66 -2.71
CA THR A 273 10.53 17.86 -3.50
C THR A 273 10.50 17.50 -4.98
N ALA A 274 9.68 18.19 -5.75
CA ALA A 274 9.49 17.96 -7.17
C ALA A 274 9.17 19.26 -7.92
N GLU A 275 9.60 19.32 -9.18
CA GLU A 275 9.25 20.35 -10.15
C GLU A 275 8.71 19.64 -11.39
N GLY A 276 7.45 19.92 -11.74
CA GLY A 276 6.78 19.22 -12.84
C GLY A 276 6.64 17.71 -12.64
N ALA A 277 6.79 17.19 -11.42
CA ALA A 277 6.65 15.76 -11.10
C ALA A 277 5.89 15.56 -9.79
N THR A 278 4.75 16.23 -9.67
CA THR A 278 3.95 16.38 -8.45
C THR A 278 3.34 15.07 -7.96
N GLU A 279 3.30 14.02 -8.78
CA GLU A 279 2.78 12.70 -8.38
C GLU A 279 3.66 12.05 -7.31
N TYR A 280 4.96 12.33 -7.35
CA TYR A 280 5.92 11.82 -6.37
C TYR A 280 5.87 12.54 -5.02
N THR A 281 5.11 13.63 -4.88
CA THR A 281 4.89 14.24 -3.55
C THR A 281 3.65 13.68 -2.86
N GLY A 282 2.80 12.97 -3.61
CA GLY A 282 1.48 12.49 -3.19
C GLY A 282 0.37 13.54 -3.29
N LEU A 283 0.67 14.74 -3.79
CA LEU A 283 -0.35 15.79 -3.99
C LEU A 283 -1.21 15.59 -5.24
N SER A 284 -0.59 15.24 -6.38
CA SER A 284 -1.35 15.02 -7.61
C SER A 284 -1.93 13.61 -7.64
N GLY A 285 -3.08 13.48 -8.30
CA GLY A 285 -3.94 12.30 -8.23
C GLY A 285 -3.26 11.05 -8.79
N SER A 286 -2.54 10.31 -7.95
CA SER A 286 -2.42 8.86 -8.12
C SER A 286 -3.84 8.28 -8.01
N PRO A 287 -4.22 7.26 -8.81
CA PRO A 287 -5.56 6.68 -8.73
C PRO A 287 -5.89 6.06 -7.37
N TYR A 288 -4.93 6.03 -6.43
CA TYR A 288 -5.01 5.37 -5.12
C TYR A 288 -4.54 6.23 -3.93
N GLY A 289 -4.25 7.53 -4.09
CA GLY A 289 -3.75 8.28 -2.93
C GLY A 289 -3.37 9.76 -3.03
N GLY A 290 -3.75 10.50 -4.07
CA GLY A 290 -3.42 11.94 -4.17
C GLY A 290 -4.62 12.85 -3.99
N ILE A 291 -4.41 14.09 -3.52
CA ILE A 291 -5.54 15.03 -3.31
C ILE A 291 -6.27 15.26 -4.63
N GLY A 292 -5.57 15.26 -5.77
CA GLY A 292 -6.12 15.16 -7.14
C GLY A 292 -6.90 16.39 -7.61
N GLY A 293 -7.62 17.02 -6.70
CA GLY A 293 -8.26 18.31 -6.79
C GLY A 293 -9.01 18.64 -5.50
N VAL A 294 -8.98 19.91 -5.09
CA VAL A 294 -9.75 20.44 -3.94
C VAL A 294 -10.85 21.34 -4.48
N THR A 295 -12.11 20.96 -4.32
CA THR A 295 -13.22 21.86 -4.65
C THR A 295 -13.58 22.69 -3.42
N LEU A 296 -13.47 24.01 -3.52
CA LEU A 296 -13.79 24.96 -2.46
C LEU A 296 -15.21 25.51 -2.66
N GLY A 297 -16.12 25.24 -1.71
CA GLY A 297 -17.52 25.69 -1.75
C GLY A 297 -17.85 26.80 -0.73
N TYR A 298 -18.89 27.59 -0.99
CA TYR A 298 -19.55 28.44 0.01
C TYR A 298 -21.10 28.29 -0.09
N ALA A 299 -21.84 28.75 0.92
CA ALA A 299 -23.31 28.67 0.91
C ALA A 299 -23.89 29.46 -0.28
N GLY A 300 -24.37 28.75 -1.32
CA GLY A 300 -24.98 29.33 -2.52
C GLY A 300 -24.13 29.29 -3.80
N GLY A 301 -22.94 28.65 -3.81
CA GLY A 301 -22.15 28.47 -5.03
C GLY A 301 -20.77 27.81 -4.82
N VAL A 302 -20.12 27.43 -5.92
CA VAL A 302 -18.74 26.90 -5.94
C VAL A 302 -17.76 28.06 -6.11
N ALA A 303 -16.75 28.19 -5.24
CA ALA A 303 -15.73 29.24 -5.33
C ALA A 303 -14.63 28.90 -6.38
N GLY A 304 -14.35 27.61 -6.57
CA GLY A 304 -13.41 27.10 -7.57
C GLY A 304 -12.89 25.71 -7.22
N THR A 305 -12.23 25.04 -8.16
CA THR A 305 -11.51 23.78 -7.92
C THR A 305 -10.02 24.02 -8.08
N VAL A 306 -9.26 23.82 -7.01
CA VAL A 306 -7.79 23.75 -7.04
C VAL A 306 -7.43 22.44 -7.72
N LEU A 307 -6.74 22.50 -8.85
CA LEU A 307 -6.20 21.31 -9.52
C LEU A 307 -4.68 21.35 -9.41
N VAL A 308 -4.12 20.31 -8.78
CA VAL A 308 -2.66 20.12 -8.75
C VAL A 308 -2.28 19.28 -9.96
N THR A 309 -1.73 19.95 -10.96
CA THR A 309 -1.18 19.37 -12.17
C THR A 309 0.32 19.64 -12.22
N ASP A 310 1.07 18.87 -12.98
CA ASP A 310 2.52 19.11 -13.14
C ASP A 310 2.85 20.43 -13.84
N TYR A 311 1.85 21.07 -14.45
CA TYR A 311 2.00 22.33 -15.17
C TYR A 311 0.95 23.37 -14.78
N ALA A 312 1.35 24.63 -14.82
CA ALA A 312 0.47 25.75 -14.58
C ALA A 312 -0.47 26.01 -15.80
N GLY A 313 -1.76 25.70 -15.69
CA GLY A 313 -2.80 26.27 -16.57
C GLY A 313 -2.86 25.73 -18.01
N GLY A 314 -2.26 24.58 -18.33
CA GLY A 314 -2.37 23.95 -19.65
C GLY A 314 -1.70 24.71 -20.79
N VAL A 315 -0.91 25.74 -20.49
CA VAL A 315 -0.09 26.49 -21.46
C VAL A 315 1.38 26.20 -21.15
N ALA A 316 2.14 25.72 -22.13
CA ALA A 316 3.58 25.50 -22.01
C ALA A 316 4.33 26.81 -21.63
N GLY A 317 5.06 26.79 -20.51
CA GLY A 317 5.99 27.79 -19.96
C GLY A 317 6.40 27.62 -18.47
N THR A 318 5.52 27.15 -17.56
CA THR A 318 5.78 27.10 -16.09
C THR A 318 5.38 25.75 -15.46
N GLN A 319 6.37 25.02 -14.92
CA GLN A 319 6.16 23.79 -14.15
C GLN A 319 5.68 24.09 -12.72
N THR A 320 4.91 23.16 -12.15
CA THR A 320 4.44 23.25 -10.77
C THR A 320 5.54 22.80 -9.83
N ASP A 321 5.84 23.60 -8.82
CA ASP A 321 6.72 23.23 -7.71
C ASP A 321 5.89 22.57 -6.62
N ALA A 322 6.34 21.43 -6.10
CA ALA A 322 5.68 20.75 -5.00
C ALA A 322 6.68 20.19 -3.99
N SER A 323 6.30 20.18 -2.72
CA SER A 323 7.06 19.52 -1.67
C SER A 323 6.13 18.79 -0.70
N SER A 324 6.64 17.72 -0.09
CA SER A 324 5.93 17.01 0.96
C SER A 324 6.86 16.48 2.03
N VAL A 325 6.35 16.44 3.26
CA VAL A 325 7.00 15.82 4.41
C VAL A 325 5.98 14.93 5.11
N MET A 326 6.43 13.77 5.55
CA MET A 326 5.64 12.80 6.27
C MET A 326 6.41 12.26 7.47
N VAL A 327 5.72 12.15 8.60
CA VAL A 327 6.20 11.45 9.78
C VAL A 327 5.17 10.43 10.21
N GLN A 328 5.62 9.21 10.54
CA GLN A 328 4.79 8.17 11.11
C GLN A 328 5.49 7.54 12.31
N PHE A 329 4.76 7.35 13.41
CA PHE A 329 5.25 6.66 14.58
C PHE A 329 4.28 5.54 14.96
N ARG A 330 4.78 4.32 15.14
CA ARG A 330 4.01 3.16 15.58
C ARG A 330 4.52 2.70 16.94
N HIS A 331 3.59 2.55 17.88
CA HIS A 331 3.85 2.08 19.23
C HIS A 331 3.00 0.84 19.55
N PHE A 332 3.62 -0.18 20.13
CA PHE A 332 2.96 -1.38 20.62
C PHE A 332 2.77 -1.29 22.14
N TRP A 333 1.54 -1.02 22.56
CA TRP A 333 1.14 -1.07 23.97
C TRP A 333 1.19 -2.50 24.52
N THR A 334 0.77 -3.44 23.68
CA THR A 334 0.89 -4.89 23.89
C THR A 334 1.17 -5.55 22.54
N PRO A 335 1.53 -6.86 22.49
CA PRO A 335 1.68 -7.56 21.22
C PRO A 335 0.43 -7.58 20.34
N THR A 336 -0.75 -7.29 20.90
CA THR A 336 -2.04 -7.31 20.20
C THR A 336 -2.69 -5.94 20.08
N LEU A 337 -2.17 -4.90 20.73
CA LEU A 337 -2.73 -3.55 20.71
C LEU A 337 -1.65 -2.55 20.33
N ARG A 338 -1.87 -1.83 19.22
CA ARG A 338 -0.93 -0.84 18.71
C ARG A 338 -1.61 0.47 18.36
N SER A 339 -0.89 1.57 18.56
CA SER A 339 -1.24 2.89 18.04
C SER A 339 -0.27 3.28 16.93
N SER A 340 -0.75 4.01 15.93
CA SER A 340 0.09 4.64 14.90
C SER A 340 -0.32 6.08 14.74
N PHE A 341 0.60 7.01 14.96
CA PHE A 341 0.43 8.43 14.73
C PHE A 341 1.05 8.79 13.39
N HIS A 342 0.39 9.65 12.63
CA HIS A 342 0.89 10.12 11.35
C HIS A 342 0.66 11.62 11.20
N ALA A 343 1.62 12.31 10.61
CA ALA A 343 1.52 13.70 10.25
C ALA A 343 2.08 13.90 8.84
N GLY A 344 1.45 14.76 8.07
CA GLY A 344 1.83 15.08 6.70
C GLY A 344 1.70 16.56 6.44
N TYR A 345 2.67 17.12 5.74
CA TYR A 345 2.59 18.44 5.16
C TYR A 345 2.85 18.34 3.66
N ASN A 346 2.09 19.09 2.89
CA ASN A 346 2.29 19.21 1.46
C ASN A 346 2.09 20.67 1.04
N GLU A 347 2.83 21.07 0.03
CA GLU A 347 2.64 22.36 -0.62
C GLU A 347 2.85 22.22 -2.13
N ALA A 348 2.10 23.01 -2.89
CA ALA A 348 2.38 23.22 -4.30
C ALA A 348 2.18 24.70 -4.67
N TYR A 349 3.07 25.21 -5.51
CA TYR A 349 3.09 26.58 -6.00
C TYR A 349 3.19 26.60 -7.52
N ASN A 350 3.03 27.79 -8.11
CA ASN A 350 2.91 27.95 -9.56
C ASN A 350 1.69 27.21 -10.12
N LEU A 351 0.61 27.15 -9.35
CA LEU A 351 -0.67 26.71 -9.84
C LEU A 351 -1.29 27.82 -10.71
N ASN A 352 -1.95 27.44 -11.81
CA ASN A 352 -2.76 28.37 -12.61
C ASN A 352 -4.13 27.77 -12.99
N ALA A 353 -4.39 26.53 -12.60
CA ALA A 353 -5.68 25.89 -12.81
C ALA A 353 -6.67 26.32 -11.72
N GLY A 354 -7.83 26.86 -12.12
CA GLY A 354 -8.90 27.27 -11.18
C GLY A 354 -8.71 28.62 -10.50
N GLY A 355 -7.69 29.41 -10.86
CA GLY A 355 -7.44 30.76 -10.29
C GLY A 355 -6.66 30.78 -8.97
N PHE A 356 -6.14 29.62 -8.54
CA PHE A 356 -5.30 29.48 -7.34
C PHE A 356 -3.82 29.45 -7.74
N GLY A 357 -2.96 30.11 -6.95
CA GLY A 357 -1.51 30.26 -7.20
C GLY A 357 -0.68 29.27 -6.38
N GLY A 358 -1.23 28.77 -5.28
CA GLY A 358 -0.67 27.70 -4.49
C GLY A 358 -1.70 27.04 -3.58
N VAL A 359 -1.32 25.89 -3.03
CA VAL A 359 -2.10 25.14 -2.04
C VAL A 359 -1.18 24.54 -1.00
N GLN A 360 -1.60 24.56 0.24
CA GLN A 360 -0.94 23.92 1.37
C GLN A 360 -1.92 22.95 2.02
N VAL A 361 -1.43 21.77 2.40
CA VAL A 361 -2.24 20.73 3.03
C VAL A 361 -1.50 20.16 4.22
N VAL A 362 -2.12 20.30 5.40
CA VAL A 362 -1.65 19.76 6.66
C VAL A 362 -2.57 18.61 7.06
N GLN A 363 -1.98 17.50 7.49
CA GLN A 363 -2.71 16.33 7.95
C GLN A 363 -2.14 15.78 9.23
N TYR A 364 -3.04 15.43 10.15
CA TYR A 364 -2.71 14.72 11.38
C TYR A 364 -3.67 13.57 11.55
N GLY A 365 -3.17 12.41 11.92
CA GLY A 365 -4.07 11.33 12.28
C GLY A 365 -3.47 10.27 13.17
N HIS A 366 -4.37 9.42 13.60
CA HIS A 366 -4.12 8.40 14.59
C HIS A 366 -4.91 7.14 14.22
N SER A 367 -4.22 6.00 14.28
CA SER A 367 -4.77 4.68 14.07
C SER A 367 -4.63 3.87 15.35
N LEU A 368 -5.72 3.32 15.87
CA LEU A 368 -5.71 2.34 16.94
C LEU A 368 -6.09 0.99 16.36
N ALA A 369 -5.20 0.00 16.46
CA ALA A 369 -5.43 -1.34 15.93
C ALA A 369 -5.31 -2.40 17.02
N TRP A 370 -6.30 -3.28 17.08
CA TRP A 370 -6.38 -4.40 18.00
C TRP A 370 -6.51 -5.73 17.25
N SER A 371 -5.63 -6.67 17.58
CA SER A 371 -5.57 -8.02 17.00
C SER A 371 -5.89 -9.06 18.07
N PRO A 372 -7.18 -9.32 18.39
CA PRO A 372 -7.57 -10.22 19.47
C PRO A 372 -7.12 -11.67 19.27
N VAL A 373 -7.01 -12.08 18.01
CA VAL A 373 -6.51 -13.38 17.59
C VAL A 373 -5.59 -13.20 16.40
N LYS A 374 -4.76 -14.22 16.14
CA LYS A 374 -3.88 -14.23 14.99
C LYS A 374 -4.68 -14.01 13.69
N ASP A 375 -4.13 -13.21 12.78
CA ASP A 375 -4.67 -12.95 11.44
C ASP A 375 -6.02 -12.20 11.41
N LEU A 376 -6.49 -11.65 12.54
CA LEU A 376 -7.65 -10.75 12.62
C LEU A 376 -7.21 -9.41 13.23
N THR A 377 -7.57 -8.30 12.59
CA THR A 377 -7.29 -6.95 13.09
C THR A 377 -8.53 -6.07 12.96
N LEU A 378 -8.88 -5.38 14.04
CA LEU A 378 -9.86 -4.31 14.06
C LEU A 378 -9.09 -3.00 14.20
N ALA A 379 -9.36 -2.03 13.36
CA ALA A 379 -8.69 -0.73 13.37
C ALA A 379 -9.70 0.41 13.33
N LEU A 380 -9.42 1.45 14.11
CA LEU A 380 -10.11 2.74 14.08
C LEU A 380 -9.09 3.82 13.77
N ASP A 381 -9.37 4.61 12.74
CA ASP A 381 -8.52 5.69 12.26
C ASP A 381 -9.29 7.02 12.33
N VAL A 382 -8.56 8.06 12.69
CA VAL A 382 -9.02 9.45 12.67
C VAL A 382 -7.98 10.27 11.93
N LEU A 383 -8.42 11.09 10.98
CA LEU A 383 -7.57 11.96 10.17
C LEU A 383 -8.18 13.36 10.13
N TYR A 384 -7.46 14.33 10.68
CA TYR A 384 -7.71 15.75 10.47
C TYR A 384 -6.94 16.21 9.23
N THR A 385 -7.59 16.97 8.36
CA THR A 385 -7.00 17.60 7.18
C THR A 385 -7.37 19.06 7.15
N GLU A 386 -6.38 19.92 7.00
CA GLU A 386 -6.53 21.36 6.78
C GLU A 386 -5.92 21.70 5.43
N ILE A 387 -6.62 22.52 4.66
CA ILE A 387 -6.20 22.99 3.34
C ILE A 387 -6.30 24.50 3.31
N ASP A 388 -5.21 25.14 2.89
CA ASP A 388 -5.18 26.56 2.53
C ASP A 388 -4.85 26.68 1.04
N ALA A 389 -5.75 27.28 0.26
CA ALA A 389 -5.47 27.69 -1.10
C ALA A 389 -5.64 29.20 -1.25
N ASN A 390 -4.54 29.93 -1.42
CA ASN A 390 -4.53 31.39 -1.56
C ASN A 390 -5.29 32.14 -0.43
N ASN A 391 -5.13 31.75 0.83
CA ASN A 391 -5.84 32.27 2.01
C ASN A 391 -7.33 31.91 2.06
N VAL A 392 -7.74 30.86 1.35
CA VAL A 392 -9.03 30.22 1.52
C VAL A 392 -8.78 28.93 2.30
N GLU A 393 -9.06 28.98 3.59
CA GLU A 393 -8.86 27.88 4.52
C GLU A 393 -10.11 27.01 4.64
N THR A 394 -9.91 25.71 4.75
CA THR A 394 -10.96 24.74 5.04
C THR A 394 -10.38 23.51 5.72
N ASP A 395 -11.14 22.92 6.64
CA ASP A 395 -10.72 21.74 7.37
C ASP A 395 -11.78 20.64 7.38
N ARG A 396 -11.33 19.42 7.71
CA ARG A 396 -12.19 18.25 7.83
C ARG A 396 -11.61 17.23 8.77
N LEU A 397 -12.48 16.61 9.57
CA LEU A 397 -12.17 15.44 10.37
C LEU A 397 -12.84 14.21 9.74
N ALA A 398 -12.03 13.27 9.26
CA ALA A 398 -12.47 12.00 8.72
C ALA A 398 -12.20 10.87 9.73
N THR A 399 -13.08 9.87 9.76
CA THR A 399 -12.87 8.66 10.57
C THR A 399 -13.09 7.41 9.74
N TRP A 400 -12.38 6.33 10.09
CA TRP A 400 -12.52 5.05 9.41
C TRP A 400 -12.46 3.89 10.40
N PHE A 401 -13.37 2.95 10.28
CA PHE A 401 -13.32 1.68 10.98
C PHE A 401 -13.10 0.55 9.98
N ARG A 402 -12.11 -0.31 10.21
CA ARG A 402 -11.80 -1.45 9.34
C ARG A 402 -11.64 -2.72 10.17
N ILE A 403 -12.27 -3.80 9.71
CA ILE A 403 -11.97 -5.15 10.17
C ILE A 403 -11.29 -5.89 9.04
N THR A 404 -10.09 -6.43 9.29
CA THR A 404 -9.29 -7.16 8.31
C THR A 404 -9.00 -8.56 8.81
N ARG A 405 -9.16 -9.56 7.93
CA ARG A 405 -8.70 -10.93 8.16
C ARG A 405 -7.72 -11.34 7.06
N THR A 406 -6.58 -11.88 7.43
CA THR A 406 -5.60 -12.49 6.52
C THR A 406 -5.70 -14.02 6.56
N PHE A 407 -5.28 -14.70 5.49
CA PHE A 407 -5.23 -16.17 5.43
C PHE A 407 -4.17 -16.68 4.45
#